data_AF-A0AAT9GRF3-F1
#
_entry.id   AF-A0AAT9GRF3-F1
#
_cell.length_a   1.000
_cell.length_b   1.000
_cell.length_c   1.000
_cell.angle_alpha   90.00
_cell.angle_beta   90.00
_cell.angle_gamma   90.00
#
_symmetry.space_group_name_H-M   'P 1'
#
loop_
_entity.id
_entity.type
_entity.pdbx_description
1 polymer ?
#
loop_
_entity_poly.entity_id
_entity_poly.type
_entity_poly.pdbx_seq_one_letter_code
_entity_poly.pdbx_strand_id
1 'polypeptide(L)' 'MRPFVRKSGAGNEVYYLNIPKDVVEAYQISRDDNFILSVEKDSEGNLVLKYTRVNKA' A
#
# COMPACT_ATOMS: atom_id res chain seq x y z
N MET A 1 5.76 -12.49 -0.82
CA MET A 1 6.06 -11.34 -1.69
C MET A 1 7.25 -10.59 -1.08
N ARG A 2 8.34 -10.33 -1.81
CA ARG A 2 9.47 -9.53 -1.27
C ARG A 2 9.13 -8.04 -1.43
N PRO A 3 9.17 -7.21 -0.37
CA PRO A 3 8.89 -5.79 -0.48
C PRO A 3 9.96 -5.11 -1.35
N PHE A 4 9.56 -4.07 -2.09
CA PHE A 4 10.50 -3.28 -2.86
C PHE A 4 11.14 -2.24 -1.94
N VAL A 5 12.46 -2.29 -1.79
CA VAL A 5 13.21 -1.38 -0.91
C VAL A 5 13.94 -0.36 -1.76
N ARG A 6 13.72 0.94 -1.47
CA ARG A 6 14.47 2.03 -2.08
C ARG A 6 15.21 2.79 -0.98
N LYS A 7 16.50 3.04 -1.18
CA LYS A 7 17.26 3.95 -0.31
C LYS A 7 16.86 5.37 -0.66
N SER A 8 16.30 6.11 0.30
CA SER A 8 16.06 7.54 0.16
C SER A 8 17.36 8.31 0.46
N GLY A 9 17.52 9.49 -0.13
CA GLY A 9 18.75 10.31 -0.04
C GLY A 9 19.14 10.76 1.37
N ALA A 10 18.29 10.54 2.38
CA ALA A 10 18.53 10.90 3.78
C ALA A 10 19.03 9.73 4.66
N GLY A 11 19.45 8.61 4.08
CA GLY A 11 19.98 7.46 4.81
C GLY A 11 18.92 6.51 5.41
N ASN A 12 17.64 6.88 5.34
CA ASN A 12 16.53 6.03 5.74
C ASN A 12 16.10 5.08 4.61
N GLU A 13 15.75 3.85 4.99
CA GLU A 13 15.18 2.86 4.08
C GLU A 13 13.68 3.11 3.90
N VAL A 14 13.24 3.19 2.64
CA VAL A 14 11.82 3.32 2.31
C VAL A 14 11.34 2.01 1.71
N TYR A 15 10.28 1.48 2.30
CA TYR A 15 9.67 0.22 1.91
C TYR A 15 8.38 0.48 1.14
N TYR A 16 8.24 -0.18 0.00
CA TYR A 16 7.06 -0.12 -0.85
C TYR A 16 6.44 -1.50 -0.99
N LEU A 17 5.11 -1.54 -1.04
CA LEU A 17 4.32 -2.72 -1.36
C LEU A 17 3.84 -2.59 -2.81
N ASN A 18 4.16 -3.61 -3.62
CA ASN A 18 3.68 -3.67 -5.00
C ASN A 18 2.19 -3.99 -5.02
N ILE A 19 1.43 -3.27 -5.83
CA ILE A 19 0.05 -3.62 -6.17
C ILE A 19 0.10 -4.48 -7.44
N PRO A 20 -0.44 -5.71 -7.43
CA PRO A 20 -0.49 -6.55 -8.62
C PRO A 20 -1.20 -5.88 -9.80
N LYS A 21 -0.71 -6.13 -11.02
CA LYS A 21 -1.20 -5.46 -12.24
C LYS A 21 -2.68 -5.74 -12.51
N ASP A 22 -3.11 -6.97 -12.34
CA ASP A 22 -4.51 -7.40 -12.44
C ASP A 22 -5.42 -6.66 -11.46
N VAL A 23 -4.96 -6.41 -10.23
CA VAL A 23 -5.70 -5.59 -9.24
C VAL A 23 -5.79 -4.13 -9.70
N VAL A 24 -4.69 -3.56 -10.20
CA VAL A 24 -4.68 -2.19 -10.74
C VAL A 24 -5.68 -2.04 -11.88
N GLU A 25 -5.71 -3.00 -12.80
CA GLU A 25 -6.62 -2.99 -13.96
C GLU A 25 -8.09 -3.21 -13.54
N ALA A 26 -8.35 -4.18 -12.67
CA ALA A 26 -9.70 -4.52 -12.20
C ALA A 26 -10.36 -3.37 -11.43
N TYR A 27 -9.60 -2.65 -10.61
CA TYR A 27 -10.09 -1.56 -9.77
C TYR A 27 -9.81 -0.16 -10.34
N GLN A 28 -9.22 -0.08 -11.54
CA GLN A 28 -8.86 1.19 -12.20
C GLN A 28 -8.09 2.12 -11.26
N ILE A 29 -7.06 1.58 -10.60
CA ILE A 29 -6.24 2.33 -9.66
C ILE A 29 -5.35 3.28 -10.46
N SER A 30 -5.47 4.57 -10.17
CA SER A 30 -4.68 5.65 -10.73
C SER A 30 -3.66 6.17 -9.73
N ARG A 31 -2.64 6.89 -10.23
CA ARG A 31 -1.70 7.65 -9.39
C ARG A 31 -2.36 8.80 -8.63
N ASP A 32 -3.51 9.26 -9.11
CA ASP A 32 -4.28 10.36 -8.50
C ASP A 32 -5.22 9.90 -7.38
N ASP A 33 -5.33 8.58 -7.18
CA ASP A 33 -6.12 8.02 -6.10
C ASP A 33 -5.48 8.29 -4.74
N ASN A 34 -6.35 8.57 -3.77
CA ASN A 34 -5.94 8.77 -2.40
C ASN A 34 -6.31 7.54 -1.58
N PHE A 35 -5.37 7.09 -0.76
CA PHE A 35 -5.55 5.95 0.13
C PHE A 35 -5.23 6.35 1.56
N ILE A 36 -6.05 5.89 2.50
CA ILE A 36 -5.75 5.97 3.93
C ILE A 36 -5.16 4.64 4.36
N LEU A 37 -4.00 4.69 5.03
CA LEU A 37 -3.38 3.52 5.65
C LEU A 37 -3.85 3.38 7.11
N SER A 38 -4.45 2.23 7.41
CA SER A 38 -4.73 1.79 8.77
C SER A 38 -3.87 0.57 9.12
N VAL A 39 -3.37 0.52 10.36
CA VAL A 39 -2.65 -0.64 10.89
C VAL A 39 -3.59 -1.38 11.84
N GLU A 40 -3.95 -2.60 11.48
CA GLU A 40 -4.91 -3.43 12.20
C GLU A 40 -4.26 -4.79 12.54
N LYS A 41 -4.94 -5.59 13.37
CA LYS A 41 -4.59 -7.01 13.58
C LYS A 41 -5.74 -7.87 13.10
N ASP A 42 -5.44 -8.98 12.43
CA ASP A 42 -6.45 -9.98 12.07
C ASP A 42 -6.84 -10.86 13.28
N SER A 43 -7.76 -11.80 13.06
CA SER A 43 -8.23 -12.74 14.10
C SER A 43 -7.15 -13.68 14.62
N GLU A 44 -6.04 -13.83 13.90
CA GLU A 44 -4.89 -14.67 14.27
C GLU A 44 -3.78 -13.84 14.95
N GLY A 45 -3.98 -12.52 15.06
CA GLY A 45 -3.03 -11.58 15.67
C GLY A 45 -1.95 -11.09 14.71
N ASN A 46 -2.02 -11.40 13.42
CA ASN A 46 -1.08 -10.89 12.42
C ASN A 46 -1.33 -9.41 12.16
N LEU A 47 -0.25 -8.65 11.97
CA LEU A 47 -0.34 -7.25 11.55
C LEU A 47 -0.84 -7.15 10.11
N VAL A 48 -1.85 -6.31 9.89
CA VAL A 48 -2.43 -6.02 8.58
C VAL A 48 -2.29 -4.54 8.27
N LEU A 49 -1.72 -4.24 7.11
CA LEU A 49 -1.65 -2.89 6.55
C LEU A 49 -2.80 -2.71 5.56
N LYS A 50 -3.84 -1.98 5.98
CA LYS A 50 -5.07 -1.81 5.21
C LYS A 50 -5.07 -0.46 4.50
N TYR A 51 -5.02 -0.49 3.17
CA TYR A 51 -5.09 0.70 2.31
C TYR A 51 -6.52 0.87 1.79
N THR A 52 -7.24 1.85 2.32
CA THR A 52 -8.64 2.14 1.92
C THR A 52 -8.67 3.30 0.94
N ARG A 53 -9.18 3.07 -0.29
CA ARG A 53 -9.36 4.13 -1.30
C ARG A 53 -10.41 5.13 -0.82
N VAL A 54 -10.10 6.42 -0.90
CA VAL A 54 -11.04 7.52 -0.63
C VAL A 54 -11.32 8.26 -1.93
N ASN A 55 -12.59 8.31 -2.31
CA ASN A 55 -13.03 9.16 -3.42
C ASN A 55 -12.96 10.62 -2.96
N LYS A 56 -12.51 11.51 -3.85
CA LYS A 56 -12.71 12.95 -3.63
C LYS A 56 -14.22 13.17 -3.61
N ALA A 57 -14.73 13.70 -2.49
CA ALA A 57 -16.09 14.20 -2.38
C ALA A 57 -16.34 15.36 -3.35
#